data_AF-A0A6U6MGC5-F1
#
_entry.id   AF-A0A6U6MGC5-F1
#
_cell.length_a   1.000
_cell.length_b   1.000
_cell.length_c   1.000
_cell.angle_alpha   90.00
_cell.angle_beta   90.00
_cell.angle_gamma   90.00
#
_symmetry.space_group_name_H-M   'P 1'
#
loop_
_entity.id
_entity.type
_entity.pdbx_description
1 polymer ?
#
loop_
_entity_poly.entity_id
_entity_poly.type
_entity_poly.pdbx_seq_one_letter_code
_entity_poly.pdbx_strand_id
1 'polypeptide(L)'
;GLVFLVLLRLLIGFCVWFTVCLTILAFVVGGYLVFILSAQCEGAGLLESGIQAAVAITVAAHTAATDAISGSEDIPSEACNYGEKCRDYVGRQRYTRGGIKCADWETQTVFPSYRAANYAKLSPANTTLSYCRNPWKDGDTIAGNTIWCVTTDPDVKWQECTPIGVIQPACAKGYKIGTQQGRDALYYTSFVVWGLGVIWTIVIFCLINRIRLAIAINKVAASYLASNPFTLLIPIFQAVAAIIWCTGWFLLASFLLSQVPDGYTPKGAYATYAEAYGTSPGCAFWETGPECTGTPGECTNMWPTGSVWRDNNCDMTDPLNPKCWRCSPPRYVFD
;
A
#
# COMPACT_ATOMS: atom_id res chain seq x y z
N GLY A 1 7.07 10.10 -33.73
CA GLY A 1 8.44 10.25 -33.19
C GLY A 1 8.75 11.69 -32.81
N LEU A 2 8.88 12.59 -33.80
CA LEU A 2 9.40 13.94 -33.59
C LEU A 2 8.49 14.84 -32.72
N VAL A 3 7.17 14.79 -32.92
CA VAL A 3 6.18 15.49 -32.08
C VAL A 3 6.25 15.04 -30.61
N PHE A 4 6.42 13.75 -30.36
CA PHE A 4 6.57 13.20 -29.02
C PHE A 4 7.85 13.71 -28.33
N LEU A 5 8.98 13.78 -29.04
CA LEU A 5 10.24 14.30 -28.48
C LEU A 5 10.19 15.81 -28.19
N VAL A 6 9.47 16.57 -29.01
CA VAL A 6 9.22 18.00 -28.78
C VAL A 6 8.32 18.21 -27.55
N LEU A 7 7.26 17.42 -27.42
CA LEU A 7 6.38 17.45 -26.25
C LEU A 7 7.12 17.03 -24.99
N LEU A 8 7.94 15.98 -25.06
CA LEU A 8 8.78 15.49 -23.95
C LEU A 8 9.69 16.61 -23.41
N ARG A 9 10.34 17.37 -24.30
CA ARG A 9 11.19 18.52 -23.90
C ARG A 9 10.45 19.58 -23.07
N LEU A 10 9.20 19.88 -23.43
CA LEU A 10 8.40 20.91 -22.76
C LEU A 10 7.71 20.37 -21.49
N LEU A 11 7.27 19.11 -21.52
CA LEU A 11 6.44 18.53 -20.48
C LEU A 11 7.22 17.81 -19.38
N ILE A 12 8.46 17.33 -19.60
CA ILE A 12 9.22 16.58 -18.56
C ILE A 12 9.28 17.34 -17.23
N GLY A 13 9.58 18.63 -17.27
CA GLY A 13 9.68 19.44 -16.05
C GLY A 13 8.35 19.48 -15.30
N PHE A 14 7.27 19.76 -16.02
CA PHE A 14 5.92 19.78 -15.46
C PHE A 14 5.53 18.41 -14.92
N CYS A 15 5.71 17.33 -15.68
CA CYS A 15 5.38 15.98 -15.27
C CYS A 15 6.13 15.56 -14.00
N VAL A 16 7.44 15.84 -13.89
CA VAL A 16 8.23 15.48 -12.70
C VAL A 16 7.76 16.26 -11.46
N TRP A 17 7.55 17.57 -11.58
CA TRP A 17 7.08 18.37 -10.45
C TRP A 17 5.63 18.05 -10.07
N PHE A 18 4.80 17.76 -11.06
CA PHE A 18 3.43 17.33 -10.86
C PHE A 18 3.36 15.98 -10.14
N THR A 19 4.14 14.98 -10.54
CA THR A 19 4.18 13.69 -9.83
C THR A 19 4.70 13.86 -8.41
N VAL A 20 5.73 14.67 -8.19
CA VAL A 20 6.23 15.01 -6.84
C VAL A 20 5.13 15.64 -5.99
N CYS A 21 4.37 16.60 -6.53
CA CYS A 21 3.26 17.22 -5.80
C CYS A 21 2.15 16.20 -5.51
N LEU A 22 1.79 15.35 -6.48
CA LEU A 22 0.78 14.32 -6.29
C LEU A 22 1.17 13.30 -5.22
N THR A 23 2.43 12.89 -5.15
CA THR A 23 2.89 11.97 -4.10
C THR A 23 2.84 12.60 -2.72
N ILE A 24 3.19 13.89 -2.58
CA ILE A 24 3.02 14.62 -1.30
C ILE A 24 1.55 14.64 -0.91
N LEU A 25 0.68 15.02 -1.86
CA LEU A 25 -0.76 15.08 -1.64
C LEU A 25 -1.31 13.70 -1.25
N ALA A 26 -0.83 12.62 -1.87
CA ALA A 26 -1.22 11.26 -1.54
C ALA A 26 -0.83 10.88 -0.10
N PHE A 27 0.37 11.26 0.39
CA PHE A 27 0.75 11.02 1.79
C PHE A 27 -0.11 11.84 2.76
N VAL A 28 -0.35 13.12 2.47
CA VAL A 28 -1.16 14.01 3.32
C VAL A 28 -2.60 13.52 3.39
N VAL A 29 -3.24 13.35 2.24
CA VAL A 29 -4.64 12.90 2.13
C VAL A 29 -4.78 11.47 2.62
N GLY A 30 -3.87 10.56 2.27
CA GLY A 30 -3.88 9.18 2.73
C GLY A 30 -3.80 9.08 4.26
N GLY A 31 -2.85 9.78 4.89
CA GLY A 31 -2.76 9.82 6.34
C GLY A 31 -3.99 10.45 6.99
N TYR A 32 -4.53 11.54 6.41
CA TYR A 32 -5.75 12.18 6.91
C TYR A 32 -6.99 11.29 6.81
N LEU A 33 -7.15 10.54 5.72
CA LEU A 33 -8.25 9.58 5.56
C LEU A 33 -8.18 8.46 6.60
N VAL A 34 -6.99 7.90 6.82
CA VAL A 34 -6.77 6.88 7.85
C VAL A 34 -7.04 7.45 9.25
N PHE A 35 -6.62 8.69 9.50
CA PHE A 35 -6.90 9.39 10.75
C PHE A 35 -8.42 9.56 10.99
N ILE A 36 -9.19 10.02 10.00
CA ILE A 36 -10.65 10.14 10.15
C ILE A 36 -11.30 8.77 10.34
N LEU A 37 -10.85 7.75 9.59
CA LEU A 37 -11.37 6.39 9.68
C LEU A 37 -11.21 5.81 11.09
N SER A 38 -10.15 6.18 11.82
CA SER A 38 -9.93 5.71 13.19
C SER A 38 -11.04 6.11 14.18
N ALA A 39 -11.73 7.24 13.94
CA ALA A 39 -12.79 7.75 14.81
C ALA A 39 -14.14 7.93 14.10
N GLN A 40 -14.35 7.28 12.96
CA GLN A 40 -15.62 7.36 12.23
C GLN A 40 -16.75 6.73 13.06
N CYS A 41 -17.81 7.52 13.30
CA CYS A 41 -19.01 7.03 13.97
C CYS A 41 -19.84 6.10 13.07
N GLU A 42 -20.58 5.18 13.69
CA GLU A 42 -21.50 4.30 12.98
C GLU A 42 -22.58 5.13 12.26
N GLY A 43 -22.76 4.88 10.95
CA GLY A 43 -23.72 5.59 10.10
C GLY A 43 -23.28 6.97 9.58
N ALA A 44 -22.14 7.50 10.02
CA ALA A 44 -21.62 8.78 9.53
C ALA A 44 -20.87 8.62 8.20
N GLY A 45 -21.01 9.59 7.29
CA GLY A 45 -20.24 9.65 6.05
C GLY A 45 -18.76 10.01 6.30
N LEU A 46 -17.87 9.66 5.36
CA LEU A 46 -16.46 10.04 5.42
C LEU A 46 -16.26 11.56 5.34
N LEU A 47 -17.01 12.22 4.46
CA LEU A 47 -16.95 13.67 4.28
C LEU A 47 -17.43 14.40 5.54
N GLU A 48 -18.54 13.94 6.13
CA GLU A 48 -19.09 14.51 7.35
C GLU A 48 -18.13 14.38 8.53
N SER A 49 -17.58 13.18 8.73
CA SER A 49 -16.57 12.92 9.77
C SER A 49 -15.32 13.77 9.55
N GLY A 50 -14.92 13.96 8.28
CA GLY A 50 -13.79 14.81 7.92
C GLY A 50 -14.03 16.30 8.15
N ILE A 51 -15.25 16.81 7.93
CA ILE A 51 -15.62 18.18 8.25
C ILE A 51 -15.59 18.38 9.76
N GLN A 52 -16.16 17.45 10.54
CA GLN A 52 -16.18 17.56 12.01
C GLN A 52 -14.77 17.58 12.61
N ALA A 53 -13.87 16.71 12.13
CA ALA A 53 -12.47 16.70 12.56
C ALA A 53 -11.75 18.00 12.18
N ALA A 54 -11.97 18.52 10.96
CA ALA A 54 -11.39 19.78 10.52
C ALA A 54 -11.88 20.97 11.38
N VAL A 55 -13.17 21.05 11.67
CA VAL A 55 -13.77 22.08 12.54
C VAL A 55 -13.15 22.03 13.94
N ALA A 56 -12.98 20.84 14.52
CA ALA A 56 -12.38 20.71 15.85
C ALA A 56 -10.94 21.27 15.88
N ILE A 57 -10.14 20.97 14.86
CA ILE A 57 -8.76 21.46 14.74
C ILE A 57 -8.73 22.98 14.53
N THR A 58 -9.56 23.51 13.63
CA THR A 58 -9.57 24.95 13.34
C THR A 58 -10.03 25.77 14.53
N VAL A 59 -11.05 25.30 15.26
CA VAL A 59 -11.52 25.96 16.48
C VAL A 59 -10.45 25.92 17.57
N ALA A 60 -9.76 24.78 17.76
CA ALA A 60 -8.65 24.68 18.71
C ALA A 60 -7.48 25.61 18.35
N ALA A 61 -7.11 25.68 17.08
CA ALA A 61 -6.04 26.58 16.62
C ALA A 61 -6.44 28.06 16.77
N HIS A 62 -7.66 28.42 16.39
CA HIS A 62 -8.18 29.78 16.52
C HIS A 62 -8.22 30.22 17.98
N THR A 63 -8.71 29.35 18.87
CA THR A 63 -8.81 29.65 20.31
C THR A 63 -7.43 29.80 20.96
N ALA A 64 -6.49 28.90 20.64
CA ALA A 64 -5.10 29.03 21.09
C ALA A 64 -4.45 30.32 20.59
N ALA A 65 -4.70 30.71 19.33
CA ALA A 65 -4.19 31.97 18.79
C ALA A 65 -4.81 33.19 19.50
N THR A 66 -6.12 33.18 19.78
CA THR A 66 -6.77 34.27 20.51
C THR A 66 -6.30 34.37 21.95
N ASP A 67 -6.02 33.25 22.61
CA ASP A 67 -5.51 33.22 23.98
C ASP A 67 -4.08 33.78 24.02
N ALA A 68 -3.23 33.41 23.05
CA ALA A 68 -1.88 33.96 22.92
C ALA A 68 -1.85 35.48 22.67
N ILE A 69 -2.84 36.03 21.96
CA ILE A 69 -2.94 37.48 21.69
C ILE A 69 -3.52 38.23 22.89
N SER A 70 -4.55 37.67 23.54
CA SER A 70 -5.27 38.34 24.63
C SER A 70 -4.55 38.24 25.98
N GLY A 71 -3.58 37.33 26.13
CA GLY A 71 -2.83 37.15 27.37
C GLY A 71 -3.71 36.73 28.54
N SER A 72 -4.81 36.01 28.29
CA SER A 72 -5.75 35.63 29.35
C SER A 72 -5.12 34.57 30.27
N GLU A 73 -4.88 34.92 31.53
CA GLU A 73 -4.38 33.98 32.56
C GLU A 73 -5.48 33.03 33.08
N ASP A 74 -6.75 33.46 33.06
CA ASP A 74 -7.90 32.65 33.48
C ASP A 74 -8.59 31.97 32.28
N ILE A 75 -7.98 30.89 31.79
CA ILE A 75 -8.58 30.04 30.75
C ILE A 75 -9.46 28.98 31.42
N PRO A 76 -10.80 29.03 31.27
CA PRO A 76 -11.68 27.99 31.80
C PRO A 76 -11.40 26.64 31.14
N SER A 77 -11.51 25.59 31.94
CA SER A 77 -11.26 24.22 31.50
C SER A 77 -12.26 23.78 30.43
N GLU A 78 -11.73 23.16 29.38
CA GLU A 78 -12.50 22.53 28.31
C GLU A 78 -12.87 21.07 28.62
N ALA A 79 -12.45 20.55 29.77
CA ALA A 79 -12.79 19.21 30.18
C ALA A 79 -14.31 19.09 30.46
N CYS A 80 -14.88 17.93 30.16
CA CYS A 80 -16.23 17.58 30.58
C CYS A 80 -16.36 16.09 30.88
N ASN A 81 -17.28 15.77 31.77
CA ASN A 81 -17.61 14.39 32.10
C ASN A 81 -18.60 13.81 31.08
N TYR A 82 -18.10 13.00 30.15
CA TYR A 82 -18.93 12.31 29.16
C TYR A 82 -19.95 11.34 29.78
N GLY A 83 -19.67 10.77 30.95
CA GLY A 83 -20.61 9.90 31.68
C GLY A 83 -21.87 10.64 32.14
N GLU A 84 -21.75 11.96 32.40
CA GLU A 84 -22.86 12.84 32.73
C GLU A 84 -23.29 13.72 31.55
N LYS A 85 -23.00 13.28 30.31
CA LYS A 85 -23.33 14.02 29.07
C LYS A 85 -22.76 15.45 29.04
N CYS A 86 -21.62 15.67 29.68
CA CYS A 86 -20.93 16.97 29.75
C CYS A 86 -21.79 18.10 30.34
N ARG A 87 -22.65 17.79 31.33
CA ARG A 87 -23.46 18.79 32.06
C ARG A 87 -22.61 19.74 32.90
N ASP A 88 -21.42 19.33 33.28
CA ASP A 88 -20.42 20.06 34.05
C ASP A 88 -19.57 21.02 33.21
N TYR A 89 -19.70 20.97 31.88
CA TYR A 89 -18.87 21.78 30.99
C TYR A 89 -19.08 23.29 31.18
N VAL A 90 -17.98 23.98 31.46
CA VAL A 90 -17.91 25.44 31.65
C VAL A 90 -16.97 26.14 30.66
N GLY A 91 -16.44 25.41 29.67
CA GLY A 91 -15.52 25.93 28.67
C GLY A 91 -16.14 26.98 27.72
N ARG A 92 -15.36 27.38 26.72
CA ARG A 92 -15.64 28.51 25.82
C ARG A 92 -15.92 28.10 24.37
N GLN A 93 -16.28 26.85 24.12
CA GLN A 93 -16.69 26.41 22.78
C GLN A 93 -17.89 27.24 22.28
N ARG A 94 -17.78 27.82 21.08
CA ARG A 94 -18.79 28.67 20.41
C ARG A 94 -19.25 28.14 19.05
N TYR A 95 -18.70 27.02 18.62
CA TYR A 95 -18.99 26.40 17.33
C TYR A 95 -19.49 24.98 17.53
N THR A 96 -20.47 24.61 16.73
CA THR A 96 -21.01 23.25 16.68
C THR A 96 -20.01 22.31 16.00
N ARG A 97 -20.26 20.99 16.04
CA ARG A 97 -19.47 19.99 15.30
C ARG A 97 -19.44 20.24 13.79
N GLY A 98 -20.50 20.85 13.25
CA GLY A 98 -20.58 21.26 11.85
C GLY A 98 -19.88 22.58 11.53
N GLY A 99 -19.32 23.28 12.52
CA GLY A 99 -18.66 24.57 12.33
C GLY A 99 -19.60 25.77 12.31
N ILE A 100 -20.86 25.60 12.73
CA ILE A 100 -21.86 26.66 12.77
C ILE A 100 -21.69 27.44 14.07
N LYS A 101 -21.78 28.76 13.99
CA LYS A 101 -21.69 29.63 15.17
C LYS A 101 -22.93 29.45 16.04
N CYS A 102 -22.71 29.32 17.34
CA CYS A 102 -23.79 29.28 18.31
C CYS A 102 -24.49 30.63 18.43
N ALA A 103 -25.81 30.58 18.46
CA ALA A 103 -26.65 31.70 18.84
C ALA A 103 -26.56 31.91 20.35
N ASP A 104 -26.94 33.12 20.76
CA ASP A 104 -27.01 33.50 22.16
C ASP A 104 -28.24 32.88 22.82
N TRP A 105 -28.05 32.22 23.97
CA TRP A 105 -29.10 31.51 24.69
C TRP A 105 -30.27 32.39 25.12
N GLU A 106 -30.02 33.66 25.47
CA GLU A 106 -31.05 34.62 25.89
C GLU A 106 -31.83 35.19 24.71
N THR A 107 -31.13 35.51 23.63
CA THR A 107 -31.73 36.26 22.52
C THR A 107 -32.30 35.38 21.41
N GLN A 108 -31.93 34.09 21.37
CA GLN A 108 -32.49 33.14 20.40
C GLN A 108 -34.01 33.01 20.56
N THR A 109 -34.70 32.82 19.43
CA THR A 109 -36.17 32.70 19.35
C THR A 109 -36.65 31.29 19.03
N VAL A 110 -35.74 30.38 18.69
CA VAL A 110 -36.05 29.02 18.20
C VAL A 110 -36.55 28.11 19.32
N PHE A 111 -35.95 28.22 20.50
CA PHE A 111 -36.27 27.44 21.69
C PHE A 111 -36.37 28.32 22.95
N PRO A 112 -37.41 29.17 23.09
CA PRO A 112 -37.50 30.16 24.17
C PRO A 112 -37.47 29.59 25.60
N SER A 113 -37.79 28.29 25.75
CA SER A 113 -37.68 27.60 27.03
C SER A 113 -36.23 27.49 27.52
N TYR A 114 -35.25 27.40 26.62
CA TYR A 114 -33.82 27.27 26.95
C TYR A 114 -33.15 28.64 27.11
N ARG A 115 -33.52 29.31 28.20
CA ARG A 115 -32.99 30.62 28.65
C ARG A 115 -32.61 30.56 30.12
N ALA A 116 -31.83 31.53 30.60
CA ALA A 116 -31.40 31.69 31.98
C ALA A 116 -32.56 31.69 32.98
N ALA A 117 -33.71 32.24 32.58
CA ALA A 117 -34.93 32.23 33.38
C ALA A 117 -35.35 30.82 33.81
N ASN A 118 -35.16 29.82 32.94
CA ASN A 118 -35.49 28.42 33.22
C ASN A 118 -34.26 27.57 33.58
N TYR A 119 -33.05 27.98 33.17
CA TYR A 119 -31.81 27.24 33.40
C TYR A 119 -30.69 28.17 33.85
N ALA A 120 -30.40 28.20 35.15
CA ALA A 120 -29.35 29.06 35.71
C ALA A 120 -27.95 28.86 35.09
N LYS A 121 -27.66 27.69 34.52
CA LYS A 121 -26.41 27.40 33.79
C LYS A 121 -26.29 28.16 32.46
N LEU A 122 -27.40 28.67 31.92
CA LEU A 122 -27.43 29.53 30.74
C LEU A 122 -27.36 31.02 31.10
N SER A 123 -27.23 31.34 32.39
CA SER A 123 -27.15 32.73 32.85
C SER A 123 -25.93 33.45 32.26
N PRO A 124 -26.06 34.74 31.88
CA PRO A 124 -24.96 35.57 31.42
C PRO A 124 -23.81 35.67 32.44
N ALA A 125 -24.09 35.48 33.74
CA ALA A 125 -23.10 35.49 34.80
C ALA A 125 -22.19 34.23 34.79
N ASN A 126 -22.68 33.11 34.24
CA ASN A 126 -21.99 31.82 34.21
C ASN A 126 -21.49 31.44 32.80
N THR A 127 -21.89 32.20 31.78
CA THR A 127 -21.56 31.94 30.37
C THR A 127 -21.45 33.26 29.62
N THR A 128 -20.42 33.47 28.78
CA THR A 128 -20.66 34.42 27.69
C THR A 128 -21.71 33.79 26.80
N LEU A 129 -22.78 34.53 26.61
CA LEU A 129 -24.09 34.18 26.07
C LEU A 129 -24.16 33.15 24.91
N SER A 130 -23.11 32.92 24.13
CA SER A 130 -23.07 32.02 22.96
C SER A 130 -22.25 30.72 23.15
N TYR A 131 -21.90 30.32 24.38
CA TYR A 131 -21.12 29.09 24.60
C TYR A 131 -21.98 27.83 24.58
N CYS A 132 -21.44 26.73 24.04
CA CYS A 132 -22.09 25.43 24.06
C CYS A 132 -22.26 24.91 25.49
N ARG A 133 -23.43 24.38 25.83
CA ARG A 133 -23.78 23.88 27.16
C ARG A 133 -24.72 22.67 27.04
N ASN A 134 -24.90 21.92 28.13
CA ASN A 134 -25.93 20.90 28.20
C ASN A 134 -26.88 21.14 29.39
N PRO A 135 -27.84 22.06 29.26
CA PRO A 135 -28.87 22.31 30.27
C PRO A 135 -29.99 21.26 30.15
N TRP A 136 -29.85 20.11 30.82
CA TRP A 136 -30.89 19.07 30.81
C TRP A 136 -31.73 19.10 32.09
N LYS A 137 -33.05 19.04 31.94
CA LYS A 137 -34.02 18.68 32.97
C LYS A 137 -34.89 17.52 32.49
N ASP A 138 -35.40 16.74 33.43
CA ASP A 138 -36.30 15.63 33.09
C ASP A 138 -37.61 16.17 32.50
N GLY A 139 -37.96 15.68 31.31
CA GLY A 139 -39.09 16.19 30.52
C GLY A 139 -38.71 17.14 29.38
N ASP A 140 -37.42 17.49 29.24
CA ASP A 140 -36.95 18.32 28.15
C ASP A 140 -37.01 17.63 26.78
N THR A 141 -37.37 18.40 25.77
CA THR A 141 -37.51 17.92 24.39
C THR A 141 -36.17 17.71 23.67
N ILE A 142 -35.08 18.32 24.13
CA ILE A 142 -33.76 18.27 23.49
C ILE A 142 -32.77 17.55 24.40
N ALA A 143 -32.38 16.34 23.98
CA ALA A 143 -31.49 15.45 24.72
C ALA A 143 -30.13 15.32 24.04
N GLY A 144 -29.28 16.34 24.16
CA GLY A 144 -27.89 16.25 23.69
C GLY A 144 -27.10 15.18 24.45
N ASN A 145 -26.30 14.38 23.72
CA ASN A 145 -25.38 13.42 24.34
C ASN A 145 -24.11 14.09 24.87
N THR A 146 -23.84 15.30 24.40
CA THR A 146 -22.77 16.18 24.85
C THR A 146 -23.28 17.62 24.90
N ILE A 147 -22.37 18.58 25.08
CA ILE A 147 -22.68 20.00 24.95
C ILE A 147 -23.26 20.32 23.58
N TRP A 148 -24.21 21.23 23.52
CA TRP A 148 -24.88 21.64 22.30
C TRP A 148 -25.18 23.14 22.36
N CYS A 149 -25.64 23.70 21.25
CA CYS A 149 -26.16 25.06 21.21
C CYS A 149 -27.25 25.20 20.16
N VAL A 150 -28.08 26.22 20.33
CA VAL A 150 -28.93 26.75 19.26
C VAL A 150 -28.00 27.40 18.24
N THR A 151 -28.20 27.14 16.95
CA THR A 151 -27.31 27.70 15.93
C THR A 151 -27.87 29.00 15.36
N THR A 152 -27.02 29.81 14.74
CA THR A 152 -27.46 31.01 14.01
C THR A 152 -28.03 30.69 12.63
N ASP A 153 -27.95 29.44 12.18
CA ASP A 153 -28.43 28.99 10.86
C ASP A 153 -29.93 28.63 10.94
N PRO A 154 -30.79 29.20 10.07
CA PRO A 154 -32.22 28.89 10.07
C PRO A 154 -32.53 27.41 9.73
N ASP A 155 -31.66 26.73 8.99
CA ASP A 155 -31.87 25.35 8.56
C ASP A 155 -31.48 24.35 9.66
N VAL A 156 -30.54 24.72 10.53
CA VAL A 156 -30.06 23.88 11.64
C VAL A 156 -30.43 24.51 12.97
N LYS A 157 -31.62 24.21 13.48
CA LYS A 157 -32.14 24.79 14.73
C LYS A 157 -31.20 24.62 15.94
N TRP A 158 -30.57 23.46 16.08
CA TRP A 158 -29.56 23.19 17.10
C TRP A 158 -28.63 22.08 16.63
N GLN A 159 -27.42 22.02 17.19
CA GLN A 159 -26.48 20.95 16.92
C GLN A 159 -25.57 20.71 18.13
N GLU A 160 -25.08 19.49 18.29
CA GLU A 160 -24.06 19.15 19.28
C GLU A 160 -22.72 19.84 18.95
N CYS A 161 -21.95 20.17 19.98
CA CYS A 161 -20.62 20.72 19.92
C CYS A 161 -19.57 19.70 20.36
N THR A 162 -18.30 20.02 20.15
CA THR A 162 -17.17 19.25 20.69
C THR A 162 -16.34 20.19 21.56
N PRO A 163 -15.99 19.83 22.80
CA PRO A 163 -15.11 20.66 23.63
C PRO A 163 -13.81 20.99 22.91
N ILE A 164 -13.24 22.17 23.18
CA ILE A 164 -12.00 22.59 22.50
C ILE A 164 -10.85 21.68 22.94
N GLY A 165 -10.00 21.28 21.98
CA GLY A 165 -8.90 20.35 22.22
C GLY A 165 -9.26 18.87 22.06
N VAL A 166 -10.56 18.54 21.90
CA VAL A 166 -11.00 17.20 21.53
C VAL A 166 -11.07 17.09 20.01
N ILE A 167 -10.06 16.46 19.38
CA ILE A 167 -9.95 16.35 17.92
C ILE A 167 -10.91 15.28 17.37
N GLN A 168 -11.17 14.22 18.15
CA GLN A 168 -12.03 13.11 17.77
C GLN A 168 -13.10 12.91 18.85
N PRO A 169 -14.37 13.29 18.59
CA PRO A 169 -15.43 13.13 19.57
C PRO A 169 -15.82 11.66 19.74
N ALA A 170 -16.17 11.27 20.97
CA ALA A 170 -16.71 9.94 21.22
C ALA A 170 -18.07 9.75 20.53
N CYS A 171 -18.25 8.59 19.89
CA CYS A 171 -19.48 8.26 19.16
C CYS A 171 -20.51 7.61 20.10
N ALA A 172 -21.65 8.28 20.31
CA ALA A 172 -22.71 7.79 21.20
C ALA A 172 -23.35 6.48 20.74
N LYS A 173 -23.41 6.24 19.42
CA LYS A 173 -23.95 5.02 18.81
C LYS A 173 -22.89 3.97 18.49
N GLY A 174 -21.64 4.18 18.92
CA GLY A 174 -20.52 3.30 18.56
C GLY A 174 -19.76 3.76 17.31
N TYR A 175 -18.63 3.10 17.08
CA TYR A 175 -17.72 3.39 15.97
C TYR A 175 -17.96 2.42 14.82
N LYS A 176 -17.69 2.86 13.59
CA LYS A 176 -17.72 1.97 12.41
C LYS A 176 -16.79 0.77 12.57
N ILE A 177 -15.66 0.96 13.25
CA ILE A 177 -14.73 -0.10 13.65
C ILE A 177 -14.93 -0.36 15.14
N GLY A 178 -15.65 -1.44 15.46
CA GLY A 178 -16.01 -1.78 16.84
C GLY A 178 -14.81 -2.10 17.72
N THR A 179 -13.75 -2.69 17.17
CA THR A 179 -12.54 -3.08 17.91
C THR A 179 -11.64 -1.89 18.24
N GLN A 180 -11.32 -1.71 19.53
CA GLN A 180 -10.42 -0.65 19.99
C GLN A 180 -9.01 -0.79 19.39
N GLN A 181 -8.48 -2.01 19.36
CA GLN A 181 -7.18 -2.30 18.74
C GLN A 181 -7.13 -1.86 17.26
N GLY A 182 -8.22 -2.03 16.51
CA GLY A 182 -8.30 -1.61 15.11
C GLY A 182 -8.28 -0.09 14.95
N ARG A 183 -8.98 0.63 15.85
CA ARG A 183 -8.96 2.10 15.86
C ARG A 183 -7.59 2.65 16.24
N ASP A 184 -6.97 2.10 17.28
CA ASP A 184 -5.63 2.49 17.73
C ASP A 184 -4.59 2.21 16.64
N ALA A 185 -4.68 1.05 15.97
CA ALA A 185 -3.81 0.72 14.85
C ALA A 185 -3.94 1.73 13.70
N LEU A 186 -5.15 2.12 13.30
CA LEU A 186 -5.37 3.13 12.28
C LEU A 186 -4.86 4.50 12.73
N TYR A 187 -5.13 4.89 13.97
CA TYR A 187 -4.64 6.14 14.55
C TYR A 187 -3.12 6.24 14.44
N TYR A 188 -2.37 5.24 14.92
CA TYR A 188 -0.91 5.24 14.81
C TYR A 188 -0.43 5.13 13.35
N THR A 189 -1.12 4.35 12.52
CA THR A 189 -0.80 4.22 11.09
C THR A 189 -0.86 5.57 10.38
N SER A 190 -1.81 6.44 10.72
CA SER A 190 -1.90 7.78 10.13
C SER A 190 -0.62 8.61 10.35
N PHE A 191 -0.08 8.58 11.57
CA PHE A 191 1.18 9.27 11.89
C PHE A 191 2.38 8.64 11.21
N VAL A 192 2.41 7.31 11.07
CA VAL A 192 3.46 6.63 10.30
C VAL A 192 3.43 7.08 8.84
N VAL A 193 2.25 7.15 8.22
CA VAL A 193 2.09 7.61 6.83
C VAL A 193 2.56 9.06 6.68
N TRP A 194 2.19 9.96 7.60
CA TRP A 194 2.68 11.33 7.59
C TRP A 194 4.19 11.42 7.83
N GLY A 195 4.73 10.62 8.75
CA GLY A 195 6.16 10.55 9.02
C GLY A 195 6.97 10.12 7.79
N LEU A 196 6.50 9.07 7.09
CA LEU A 196 7.08 8.66 5.81
C LEU A 196 6.97 9.75 4.73
N GLY A 197 5.83 10.45 4.67
CA GLY A 197 5.64 11.59 3.77
C GLY A 197 6.60 12.75 4.05
N VAL A 198 6.87 13.06 5.32
CA VAL A 198 7.86 14.08 5.73
C VAL A 198 9.26 13.64 5.33
N ILE A 199 9.65 12.40 5.63
CA ILE A 199 10.96 11.85 5.24
C ILE A 199 11.13 11.92 3.72
N TRP A 200 10.12 11.48 2.96
CA TRP A 200 10.13 11.55 1.50
C TRP A 200 10.30 12.99 1.01
N THR A 201 9.59 13.94 1.62
CA THR A 201 9.67 15.36 1.25
C THR A 201 11.07 15.94 1.55
N ILE A 202 11.68 15.58 2.68
CA ILE A 202 13.05 15.96 3.02
C ILE A 202 14.04 15.40 1.99
N VAL A 203 13.89 14.13 1.59
CA VAL A 203 14.72 13.52 0.56
C VAL A 203 14.60 14.27 -0.77
N ILE A 204 13.40 14.64 -1.18
CA ILE A 204 13.18 15.45 -2.40
C ILE A 204 13.86 16.82 -2.29
N PHE A 205 13.75 17.50 -1.14
CA PHE A 205 14.45 18.77 -0.92
C PHE A 205 15.97 18.62 -1.00
N CYS A 206 16.53 17.55 -0.42
CA CYS A 206 17.97 17.25 -0.51
C CYS A 206 18.41 16.98 -1.96
N LEU A 207 17.55 16.33 -2.75
CA LEU A 207 17.81 15.97 -4.14
C LEU A 207 17.35 17.02 -5.16
N ILE A 208 16.84 18.18 -4.73
CA ILE A 208 16.24 19.18 -5.64
C ILE A 208 17.20 19.62 -6.75
N ASN A 209 18.47 19.80 -6.41
CA ASN A 209 19.51 20.19 -7.37
C ASN A 209 19.84 19.04 -8.34
N ARG A 210 19.82 17.80 -7.86
CA ARG A 210 20.01 16.59 -8.69
C ARG A 210 18.83 16.39 -9.65
N ILE A 211 17.59 16.60 -9.18
CA ILE A 211 16.39 16.51 -10.00
C ILE A 211 16.40 17.58 -11.10
N ARG A 212 16.76 18.84 -10.76
CA ARG A 212 16.91 19.91 -11.76
C ARG A 212 17.96 19.58 -12.81
N LEU A 213 19.11 19.03 -12.39
CA LEU A 213 20.16 18.58 -13.31
C LEU A 213 19.65 17.46 -14.23
N ALA A 214 18.97 16.45 -13.69
CA ALA A 214 18.41 15.35 -14.47
C ALA A 214 17.36 15.84 -15.50
N ILE A 215 16.50 16.80 -15.13
CA ILE A 215 15.56 17.42 -16.06
C ILE A 215 16.31 18.15 -17.18
N ALA A 216 17.37 18.89 -16.85
CA ALA A 216 18.17 19.60 -17.85
C ALA A 216 18.87 18.64 -18.83
N ILE A 217 19.48 17.56 -18.33
CA ILE A 217 20.11 16.53 -19.16
C ILE A 217 19.10 15.91 -20.13
N ASN A 218 17.92 15.53 -19.64
CA ASN A 218 16.88 14.94 -20.49
C ASN A 218 16.37 15.93 -21.56
N LYS A 219 16.28 17.23 -21.25
CA LYS A 219 15.93 18.25 -22.23
C LYS A 219 16.97 18.36 -23.35
N VAL A 220 18.26 18.30 -23.00
CA VAL A 220 19.36 18.34 -23.99
C VAL A 220 19.38 17.05 -24.82
N ALA A 221 19.25 15.89 -24.18
CA ALA A 221 19.17 14.61 -24.88
C ALA A 221 17.98 14.57 -25.87
N ALA A 222 16.81 15.07 -25.46
CA ALA A 222 15.65 15.18 -26.35
C ALA A 222 15.92 16.11 -27.55
N SER A 223 16.64 17.22 -27.35
CA SER A 223 17.03 18.10 -28.46
C SER A 223 18.00 17.43 -29.43
N TYR A 224 18.96 16.65 -28.91
CA TYR A 224 19.89 15.89 -29.73
C TYR A 224 19.17 14.81 -30.57
N LEU A 225 18.26 14.05 -29.96
CA LEU A 225 17.48 13.02 -30.65
C LEU A 225 16.56 13.61 -31.73
N ALA A 226 16.02 14.81 -31.50
CA ALA A 226 15.22 15.50 -32.51
C ALA A 226 16.07 15.90 -33.73
N SER A 227 17.35 16.26 -33.53
CA SER A 227 18.28 16.58 -34.63
C SER A 227 18.84 15.34 -35.33
N ASN A 228 19.03 14.23 -34.62
CA ASN A 228 19.66 13.01 -35.13
C ASN A 228 18.77 11.78 -34.88
N PRO A 229 17.66 11.61 -35.63
CA PRO A 229 16.66 10.58 -35.37
C PRO A 229 17.20 9.15 -35.53
N PHE A 230 18.22 8.94 -36.37
CA PHE A 230 18.85 7.63 -36.58
C PHE A 230 19.52 7.07 -35.32
N THR A 231 19.87 7.92 -34.35
CA THR A 231 20.44 7.49 -33.06
C THR A 231 19.49 6.54 -32.30
N LEU A 232 18.17 6.68 -32.50
CA LEU A 232 17.17 5.80 -31.86
C LEU A 232 17.26 4.34 -32.35
N LEU A 233 17.85 4.09 -33.51
CA LEU A 233 18.01 2.73 -34.05
C LEU A 233 19.20 1.98 -33.43
N ILE A 234 20.18 2.69 -32.85
CA ILE A 234 21.40 2.09 -32.27
C ILE A 234 21.08 1.02 -31.21
N PRO A 235 20.28 1.29 -30.16
CA PRO A 235 19.96 0.26 -29.16
C PRO A 235 19.16 -0.90 -29.74
N ILE A 236 18.35 -0.67 -30.79
CA ILE A 236 17.60 -1.72 -31.48
C ILE A 236 18.58 -2.65 -32.20
N PHE A 237 19.51 -2.10 -32.99
CA PHE A 237 20.53 -2.89 -33.65
C PHE A 237 21.44 -3.61 -32.66
N GLN A 238 21.83 -2.94 -31.57
CA GLN A 238 22.62 -3.56 -30.50
C GLN A 238 21.88 -4.72 -29.83
N ALA A 239 20.58 -4.59 -29.58
CA ALA A 239 19.76 -5.66 -29.02
C ALA A 239 19.66 -6.85 -29.99
N VAL A 240 19.42 -6.60 -31.28
CA VAL A 240 19.38 -7.66 -32.30
C VAL A 240 20.73 -8.36 -32.42
N ALA A 241 21.83 -7.61 -32.46
CA ALA A 241 23.17 -8.18 -32.50
C ALA A 241 23.48 -9.00 -31.25
N ALA A 242 23.09 -8.51 -30.06
CA ALA A 242 23.25 -9.24 -28.81
C ALA A 242 22.44 -10.55 -28.80
N ILE A 243 21.21 -10.54 -29.31
CA ILE A 243 20.38 -11.75 -29.45
C ILE A 243 21.07 -12.75 -30.38
N ILE A 244 21.49 -12.33 -31.58
CA ILE A 244 22.18 -13.20 -32.54
C ILE A 244 23.45 -13.80 -31.91
N TRP A 245 24.23 -12.97 -31.22
CA TRP A 245 25.44 -13.40 -30.52
C TRP A 245 25.13 -14.44 -29.44
N CYS A 246 24.14 -14.18 -28.59
CA CYS A 246 23.71 -15.11 -27.54
C CYS A 246 23.18 -16.42 -28.12
N THR A 247 22.40 -16.37 -29.21
CA THR A 247 21.91 -17.56 -29.91
C THR A 247 23.08 -18.37 -30.48
N GLY A 248 24.08 -17.72 -31.08
CA GLY A 248 25.28 -18.39 -31.56
C GLY A 248 26.03 -19.13 -30.44
N TRP A 249 26.26 -18.46 -29.31
CA TRP A 249 26.88 -19.09 -28.13
C TRP A 249 26.05 -20.22 -27.54
N PHE A 250 24.73 -20.05 -27.48
CA PHE A 250 23.83 -21.08 -27.00
C PHE A 250 23.89 -22.33 -27.89
N LEU A 251 23.82 -22.16 -29.21
CA LEU A 251 23.94 -23.28 -30.16
C LEU A 251 25.29 -23.98 -30.06
N LEU A 252 26.39 -23.24 -29.93
CA LEU A 252 27.72 -23.81 -29.74
C LEU A 252 27.83 -24.57 -28.41
N ALA A 253 27.29 -24.01 -27.33
CA ALA A 253 27.28 -24.68 -26.02
C ALA A 253 26.42 -25.95 -26.05
N SER A 254 25.22 -25.89 -26.65
CA SER A 254 24.38 -27.07 -26.85
C SER A 254 25.07 -28.12 -27.71
N PHE A 255 25.79 -27.73 -28.77
CA PHE A 255 26.55 -28.65 -29.59
C PHE A 255 27.69 -29.31 -28.79
N LEU A 256 28.49 -28.54 -28.07
CA LEU A 256 29.59 -29.06 -27.24
C LEU A 256 29.07 -30.00 -26.15
N LEU A 257 27.97 -29.64 -25.50
CA LEU A 257 27.30 -30.51 -24.54
C LEU A 257 26.82 -31.80 -25.23
N SER A 258 26.23 -31.71 -26.43
CA SER A 258 25.74 -32.87 -27.18
C SER A 258 26.81 -33.88 -27.62
N GLN A 259 28.09 -33.50 -27.65
CA GLN A 259 29.16 -34.41 -28.06
C GLN A 259 29.44 -35.45 -26.97
N VAL A 260 29.38 -36.74 -27.34
CA VAL A 260 29.76 -37.86 -26.50
C VAL A 260 31.07 -38.45 -27.04
N PRO A 261 32.12 -38.65 -26.20
CA PRO A 261 33.37 -39.26 -26.66
C PRO A 261 33.18 -40.68 -27.21
N ASP A 262 33.96 -41.07 -28.24
CA ASP A 262 33.85 -42.37 -28.93
C ASP A 262 34.07 -43.62 -28.04
N GLY A 263 34.62 -43.43 -26.83
CA GLY A 263 34.85 -44.48 -25.82
C GLY A 263 33.89 -44.46 -24.64
N TYR A 264 32.92 -43.54 -24.61
CA TYR A 264 31.99 -43.40 -23.48
C TYR A 264 30.93 -44.49 -23.45
N THR A 265 30.42 -44.92 -24.61
CA THR A 265 29.47 -46.06 -24.69
C THR A 265 30.15 -47.35 -25.10
N PRO A 266 29.94 -48.46 -24.36
CA PRO A 266 30.47 -49.75 -24.77
C PRO A 266 29.82 -50.21 -26.08
N LYS A 267 30.67 -50.68 -27.01
CA LYS A 267 30.25 -51.17 -28.35
C LYS A 267 29.88 -52.66 -28.37
N GLY A 268 29.89 -53.32 -27.22
CA GLY A 268 29.58 -54.75 -27.08
C GLY A 268 28.10 -55.05 -27.35
N ALA A 269 27.83 -56.31 -27.73
CA ALA A 269 26.48 -56.85 -27.83
C ALA A 269 26.19 -57.77 -26.62
N TYR A 270 24.99 -57.69 -26.06
CA TYR A 270 24.57 -58.40 -24.87
C TYR A 270 23.40 -59.34 -25.18
N ALA A 271 23.32 -60.45 -24.44
CA ALA A 271 22.32 -61.49 -24.68
C ALA A 271 20.96 -61.11 -24.09
N THR A 272 20.95 -60.42 -22.94
CA THR A 272 19.72 -60.06 -22.23
C THR A 272 19.56 -58.55 -22.03
N TYR A 273 18.31 -58.07 -21.95
CA TYR A 273 18.01 -56.67 -21.64
C TYR A 273 18.49 -56.29 -20.23
N ALA A 274 18.38 -57.23 -19.28
CA ALA A 274 18.83 -57.08 -17.91
C ALA A 274 20.34 -56.82 -17.80
N GLU A 275 21.15 -57.51 -18.59
CA GLU A 275 22.62 -57.33 -18.65
C GLU A 275 23.00 -55.97 -19.26
N ALA A 276 22.27 -55.53 -20.30
CA ALA A 276 22.54 -54.27 -20.98
C ALA A 276 22.03 -53.04 -20.20
N TYR A 277 20.79 -53.05 -19.73
CA TYR A 277 20.12 -51.90 -19.08
C TYR A 277 20.22 -51.92 -17.55
N GLY A 278 20.44 -53.09 -16.95
CA GLY A 278 20.40 -53.29 -15.50
C GLY A 278 19.04 -53.79 -15.02
N THR A 279 18.99 -54.30 -13.79
CA THR A 279 17.76 -54.75 -13.14
C THR A 279 17.50 -53.97 -11.87
N SER A 280 16.23 -53.60 -11.67
CA SER A 280 15.73 -53.03 -10.42
C SER A 280 14.50 -53.84 -10.00
N PRO A 281 14.48 -54.49 -8.83
CA PRO A 281 13.29 -55.15 -8.35
C PRO A 281 12.24 -54.10 -7.97
N GLY A 282 11.22 -53.91 -8.83
CA GLY A 282 10.01 -53.14 -8.49
C GLY A 282 10.08 -51.60 -8.61
N CYS A 283 11.20 -51.02 -9.05
CA CYS A 283 11.39 -49.56 -9.15
C CYS A 283 12.03 -49.14 -10.48
N ALA A 284 11.88 -47.88 -10.88
CA ALA A 284 12.66 -47.34 -12.01
C ALA A 284 14.14 -47.14 -11.61
N PHE A 285 15.10 -47.24 -12.55
CA PHE A 285 16.55 -47.14 -12.27
C PHE A 285 16.98 -45.80 -11.63
N TRP A 286 16.15 -44.75 -11.71
CA TRP A 286 16.40 -43.43 -11.10
C TRP A 286 15.78 -43.24 -9.70
N GLU A 287 14.96 -44.20 -9.21
CA GLU A 287 14.38 -44.15 -7.87
C GLU A 287 15.37 -44.69 -6.83
N THR A 288 15.84 -43.83 -5.92
CA THR A 288 16.75 -44.22 -4.82
C THR A 288 15.98 -44.30 -3.51
N GLY A 289 15.85 -45.50 -2.94
CA GLY A 289 15.18 -45.74 -1.67
C GLY A 289 15.59 -47.07 -1.03
N PRO A 290 15.24 -47.32 0.25
CA PRO A 290 15.64 -48.52 0.99
C PRO A 290 15.13 -49.83 0.38
N GLU A 291 14.07 -49.76 -0.43
CA GLU A 291 13.43 -50.91 -1.12
C GLU A 291 13.89 -51.07 -2.58
N CYS A 292 14.74 -50.17 -3.09
CA CYS A 292 15.18 -50.13 -4.49
C CYS A 292 16.70 -50.27 -4.58
N THR A 293 17.20 -51.51 -4.67
CA THR A 293 18.62 -51.81 -4.93
C THR A 293 18.82 -52.19 -6.40
N GLY A 294 18.70 -51.20 -7.28
CA GLY A 294 18.97 -51.39 -8.72
C GLY A 294 20.46 -51.58 -8.98
N THR A 295 20.84 -52.64 -9.70
CA THR A 295 22.21 -52.82 -10.21
C THR A 295 22.29 -52.25 -11.62
N PRO A 296 23.16 -51.25 -11.88
CA PRO A 296 23.36 -50.71 -13.23
C PRO A 296 23.81 -51.79 -14.20
N GLY A 297 23.28 -51.76 -15.42
CA GLY A 297 23.76 -52.59 -16.52
C GLY A 297 24.96 -51.96 -17.20
N GLU A 298 25.59 -52.70 -18.10
CA GLU A 298 26.80 -52.24 -18.79
C GLU A 298 26.58 -50.97 -19.64
N CYS A 299 25.35 -50.70 -20.09
CA CYS A 299 25.01 -49.49 -20.83
C CYS A 299 24.56 -48.31 -19.94
N THR A 300 24.27 -48.55 -18.66
CA THR A 300 23.68 -47.56 -17.72
C THR A 300 24.55 -47.28 -16.50
N ASN A 301 25.78 -47.80 -16.47
CA ASN A 301 26.74 -47.66 -15.37
C ASN A 301 27.48 -46.31 -15.30
N MET A 302 27.21 -45.38 -16.23
CA MET A 302 27.83 -44.04 -16.29
C MET A 302 26.78 -42.93 -16.41
N TRP A 303 27.11 -41.71 -15.95
CA TRP A 303 26.24 -40.52 -16.02
C TRP A 303 26.82 -39.45 -16.96
N PRO A 304 26.05 -38.93 -17.96
CA PRO A 304 24.65 -39.21 -18.27
C PRO A 304 24.39 -40.63 -18.79
N THR A 305 23.24 -41.20 -18.43
CA THR A 305 22.86 -42.59 -18.75
C THR A 305 22.48 -42.77 -20.21
N GLY A 306 23.08 -43.76 -20.88
CA GLY A 306 22.69 -44.17 -22.23
C GLY A 306 21.36 -44.90 -22.28
N SER A 307 20.90 -45.25 -23.49
CA SER A 307 19.72 -46.09 -23.70
C SER A 307 20.09 -47.42 -24.31
N VAL A 308 19.23 -48.44 -24.15
CA VAL A 308 19.43 -49.77 -24.75
C VAL A 308 18.43 -49.97 -25.87
N TRP A 309 18.89 -50.53 -26.98
CA TRP A 309 18.04 -50.86 -28.13
C TRP A 309 18.33 -52.29 -28.60
N ARG A 310 17.34 -52.89 -29.27
CA ARG A 310 17.44 -54.23 -29.84
C ARG A 310 17.84 -54.15 -31.30
N ASP A 311 18.99 -54.73 -31.63
CA ASP A 311 19.45 -54.88 -33.00
C ASP A 311 18.74 -56.04 -33.69
N ASN A 312 18.28 -55.79 -34.92
CA ASN A 312 17.71 -56.82 -35.78
C ASN A 312 18.81 -57.74 -36.34
N ASN A 313 20.05 -57.25 -36.43
CA ASN A 313 21.22 -58.01 -36.85
C ASN A 313 22.02 -58.48 -35.63
N CYS A 314 21.46 -59.46 -34.91
CA CYS A 314 22.09 -60.03 -33.72
C CYS A 314 23.42 -60.70 -34.04
N ASP A 315 24.37 -60.61 -33.10
CA ASP A 315 25.58 -61.43 -33.15
C ASP A 315 25.23 -62.87 -32.74
N MET A 316 25.37 -63.80 -33.70
CA MET A 316 25.03 -65.23 -33.55
C MET A 316 26.26 -66.11 -33.27
N THR A 317 27.35 -65.55 -32.75
CA THR A 317 28.54 -66.32 -32.34
C THR A 317 28.23 -67.47 -31.37
N ASP A 318 27.17 -67.36 -30.55
CA ASP A 318 26.60 -68.45 -29.74
C ASP A 318 25.14 -68.73 -30.17
N PRO A 319 24.84 -69.90 -30.79
CA PRO A 319 23.49 -70.25 -31.25
C PRO A 319 22.45 -70.39 -30.13
N LEU A 320 22.86 -70.63 -28.88
CA LEU A 320 21.91 -70.74 -27.76
C LEU A 320 21.55 -69.38 -27.15
N ASN A 321 22.40 -68.36 -27.30
CA ASN A 321 22.22 -67.03 -26.71
C ASN A 321 22.60 -65.91 -27.69
N PRO A 322 21.75 -65.59 -28.68
CA PRO A 322 22.05 -64.54 -29.64
C PRO A 322 22.13 -63.17 -28.96
N LYS A 323 23.23 -62.45 -29.20
CA LYS A 323 23.49 -61.13 -28.60
C LYS A 323 22.84 -60.06 -29.47
N CYS A 324 21.63 -59.67 -29.09
CA CYS A 324 20.82 -58.70 -29.83
C CYS A 324 20.76 -57.31 -29.21
N TRP A 325 21.20 -57.13 -27.95
CA TRP A 325 21.06 -55.85 -27.26
C TRP A 325 22.34 -55.02 -27.38
N ARG A 326 22.20 -53.73 -27.72
CA ARG A 326 23.33 -52.80 -27.86
C ARG A 326 23.07 -51.50 -27.10
N CYS A 327 24.15 -50.86 -26.69
CA CYS A 327 24.09 -49.54 -26.07
C CYS A 327 23.90 -48.45 -27.13
N SER A 328 23.20 -47.38 -26.76
CA SER A 328 23.10 -46.12 -27.50
C SER A 328 23.66 -45.00 -26.63
N PRO A 329 24.36 -44.02 -27.24
CA PRO A 329 24.84 -42.85 -26.52
C PRO A 329 23.69 -42.11 -25.81
N PRO A 330 23.97 -41.51 -24.64
CA PRO A 330 23.00 -40.66 -23.98
C PRO A 330 22.63 -39.52 -24.94
N ARG A 331 21.36 -39.47 -25.33
CA ARG A 331 20.80 -38.21 -25.84
C ARG A 331 20.47 -37.38 -24.60
N TYR A 332 20.60 -36.06 -24.69
CA TYR A 332 20.00 -35.17 -23.70
C TYR A 332 18.49 -35.38 -23.76
N VAL A 333 17.98 -36.34 -22.99
CA VAL A 333 16.57 -36.49 -22.69
C VAL A 333 16.35 -35.46 -21.60
N PHE A 334 15.77 -34.32 -21.96
CA PHE A 334 15.13 -33.49 -20.96
C PHE A 334 13.91 -34.29 -20.49
N ASP A 335 14.02 -34.92 -19.33
CA ASP A 335 12.88 -35.46 -18.58
C ASP A 335 12.20 -34.30 -17.83
#